data_AF-A0A971BCN7-F1
#
_entry.id   AF-A0A971BCN7-F1
#
_cell.length_a   1.000
_cell.length_b   1.000
_cell.length_c   1.000
_cell.angle_alpha   90.00
_cell.angle_beta   90.00
_cell.angle_gamma   90.00
#
_symmetry.space_group_name_H-M   'P 1'
#
loop_
_entity.id
_entity.type
_entity.pdbx_description
1 polymer ?
#
loop_
_entity_poly.entity_id
_entity_poly.type
_entity_poly.pdbx_seq_one_letter_code
_entity_poly.pdbx_strand_id
1 'polypeptide(L)'
;AGRGVTAERLEGATGVWLDSLLPGKARKICAIGVKSSRHITMHGLALNINTDLSYFHAINPCGFIDKGVTSLQQELGAQQDMETCKSDLYKELAVLFDGLE
;
A
#
# COMPACT_ATOMS: atom_id res chain seq x y z
N ALA A 1 -2.25 11.22 -2.80
CA ALA A 1 -1.16 11.68 -3.68
C ALA A 1 -0.19 12.55 -2.87
N GLY A 2 0.95 12.99 -3.43
CA GLY A 2 1.68 14.14 -2.86
C GLY A 2 2.93 13.90 -2.01
N ARG A 3 3.45 12.67 -1.87
CA ARG A 3 4.69 12.38 -1.11
C ARG A 3 5.92 12.07 -1.97
N GLY A 4 5.90 12.40 -3.25
CA GLY A 4 7.03 12.14 -4.17
C GLY A 4 7.24 10.67 -4.56
N VAL A 5 6.36 9.77 -4.11
CA VAL A 5 6.37 8.35 -4.49
C VAL A 5 5.26 8.11 -5.51
N THR A 6 5.64 7.68 -6.71
CA THR A 6 4.70 7.27 -7.75
C THR A 6 4.31 5.81 -7.55
N ALA A 7 3.02 5.56 -7.45
CA ALA A 7 2.46 4.25 -7.18
C ALA A 7 1.34 3.93 -8.16
N GLU A 8 1.16 2.65 -8.46
CA GLU A 8 0.26 2.14 -9.49
C GLU A 8 -0.33 0.78 -9.13
N ARG A 9 -1.25 0.31 -9.96
CA ARG A 9 -1.80 -1.06 -9.89
C ARG A 9 -0.91 -1.99 -10.70
N LEU A 10 -0.72 -3.20 -10.20
CA LEU A 10 -0.07 -4.28 -10.95
C LEU A 10 -1.14 -5.27 -11.40
N GLU A 11 -1.23 -5.53 -12.70
CA GLU A 11 -2.18 -6.50 -13.24
C GLU A 11 -1.97 -7.89 -12.64
N GLY A 12 -3.06 -8.56 -12.25
CA GLY A 12 -3.03 -9.87 -11.60
C GLY A 12 -2.55 -9.86 -10.13
N ALA A 13 -2.25 -8.71 -9.54
CA ALA A 13 -1.74 -8.64 -8.17
C ALA A 13 -2.44 -7.55 -7.33
N THR A 14 -3.07 -7.94 -6.22
CA THR A 14 -3.77 -7.00 -5.34
C THR A 14 -2.82 -6.07 -4.59
N GLY A 15 -3.31 -4.87 -4.25
CA GLY A 15 -2.58 -3.86 -3.51
C GLY A 15 -2.06 -2.72 -4.39
N VAL A 16 -1.17 -1.93 -3.81
CA VAL A 16 -0.54 -0.78 -4.46
C VAL A 16 0.96 -1.03 -4.58
N TRP A 17 1.49 -0.78 -5.77
CA TRP A 17 2.83 -1.19 -6.18
C TRP A 17 3.63 -0.01 -6.73
N LEU A 18 4.94 -0.08 -6.61
CA LEU A 18 5.89 0.84 -7.22
C LEU A 18 6.64 0.09 -8.31
N ASP A 19 6.99 0.80 -9.39
CA ASP A 19 7.78 0.29 -10.51
C ASP A 19 7.23 -1.04 -11.07
N SER A 20 5.90 -1.14 -11.18
CA SER A 20 5.23 -2.41 -11.51
C SER A 20 5.54 -2.89 -12.93
N LEU A 21 5.87 -1.94 -13.82
CA LEU A 21 6.25 -2.20 -15.21
C LEU A 21 7.74 -2.53 -15.37
N LEU A 22 8.55 -2.41 -14.32
CA LEU A 22 9.99 -2.69 -14.36
C LEU A 22 10.27 -4.11 -13.84
N PRO A 23 10.75 -5.02 -14.71
CA PRO A 23 11.05 -6.40 -14.30
C PRO A 23 12.02 -6.45 -13.13
N GLY A 24 11.65 -7.18 -12.07
CA GLY A 24 12.47 -7.36 -10.86
C GLY A 24 12.57 -6.16 -9.92
N LYS A 25 11.89 -5.03 -10.21
CA LYS A 25 11.86 -3.85 -9.33
C LYS A 25 10.51 -3.60 -8.66
N ALA A 26 9.48 -4.33 -9.11
CA ALA A 26 8.15 -4.23 -8.55
C ALA A 26 8.17 -4.52 -7.04
N ARG A 27 7.62 -3.59 -6.25
CA ARG A 27 7.53 -3.74 -4.80
C ARG A 27 6.21 -3.19 -4.25
N LYS A 28 5.59 -3.92 -3.36
CA LYS A 28 4.29 -3.57 -2.77
C LYS A 28 4.48 -2.60 -1.60
N ILE A 29 3.76 -1.48 -1.62
CA ILE A 29 3.75 -0.51 -0.52
C ILE A 29 2.48 -0.61 0.33
N CYS A 30 1.37 -1.08 -0.25
CA CYS A 30 0.10 -1.22 0.46
C CYS A 30 -0.58 -2.54 0.09
N ALA A 31 -0.91 -3.35 1.10
CA ALA A 31 -1.76 -4.52 0.92
C ALA A 31 -3.23 -4.12 0.98
N ILE A 32 -4.07 -4.72 0.15
CA ILE A 32 -5.52 -4.51 0.17
C ILE A 32 -6.17 -5.89 0.24
N GLY A 33 -7.00 -6.07 1.26
CA GLY A 33 -7.80 -7.27 1.47
C GLY A 33 -9.12 -6.83 2.08
N VAL A 34 -10.19 -6.96 1.33
CA VAL A 34 -11.53 -6.55 1.75
C VAL A 34 -12.48 -7.72 1.64
N LYS A 35 -13.46 -7.74 2.53
CA LYS A 35 -14.61 -8.65 2.44
C LYS A 35 -15.87 -7.82 2.54
N SER A 36 -16.90 -8.19 1.80
CA SER A 36 -18.25 -7.62 1.94
C SER A 36 -19.20 -8.70 2.45
N SER A 37 -19.99 -8.37 3.46
CA SER A 37 -21.02 -9.24 4.01
C SER A 37 -22.20 -8.40 4.45
N ARG A 38 -23.41 -8.79 4.03
CA ARG A 38 -24.65 -8.02 4.30
C ARG A 38 -24.52 -6.54 3.91
N HIS A 39 -23.88 -6.26 2.77
CA HIS A 39 -23.62 -4.91 2.25
C HIS A 39 -22.70 -4.03 3.12
N ILE A 40 -21.96 -4.63 4.07
CA ILE A 40 -20.98 -3.92 4.90
C ILE A 40 -19.59 -4.47 4.61
N THR A 41 -18.63 -3.57 4.36
CA THR A 41 -17.23 -3.93 4.12
C THR A 41 -16.47 -4.13 5.44
N MET A 42 -15.52 -5.05 5.44
CA MET A 42 -14.63 -5.36 6.58
C MET A 42 -13.21 -5.64 6.10
N HIS A 43 -12.25 -5.60 7.04
CA HIS A 43 -10.80 -5.53 6.79
C HIS A 43 -10.41 -4.16 6.21
N GLY A 44 -9.80 -4.10 5.02
CA GLY A 44 -9.44 -2.83 4.41
C GLY A 44 -8.08 -2.89 3.71
N LEU A 45 -7.21 -1.97 4.10
CA LEU A 45 -5.88 -1.81 3.54
C LEU A 45 -4.83 -1.69 4.66
N ALA A 46 -3.58 -2.00 4.32
CA ALA A 46 -2.42 -1.86 5.20
C ALA A 46 -1.29 -1.18 4.42
N LEU A 47 -1.14 0.13 4.63
CA LEU A 47 -0.09 0.94 4.03
C LEU A 47 1.17 0.89 4.90
N ASN A 48 2.30 0.50 4.31
CA ASN A 48 3.58 0.48 5.00
C ASN A 48 4.16 1.89 5.10
N ILE A 49 4.21 2.44 6.32
CA ILE A 49 4.72 3.79 6.59
C ILE A 49 6.16 3.70 7.10
N ASN A 50 6.32 3.31 8.37
CA ASN A 50 7.61 3.07 9.04
C ASN A 50 7.76 1.58 9.39
N THR A 51 7.08 0.71 8.64
CA THR A 51 6.99 -0.72 8.94
C THR A 51 8.39 -1.34 8.91
N ASP A 52 8.71 -2.14 9.92
CA ASP A 52 9.86 -3.04 9.85
C ASP A 52 9.59 -4.14 8.82
N LEU A 53 10.26 -4.02 7.67
CA LEU A 53 10.04 -4.91 6.54
C LEU A 53 10.70 -6.28 6.74
N SER A 54 11.59 -6.44 7.73
CA SER A 54 12.26 -7.72 7.98
C SER A 54 11.27 -8.84 8.36
N TYR A 55 10.13 -8.49 8.97
CA TYR A 55 9.06 -9.45 9.29
C TYR A 55 8.43 -10.08 8.04
N PHE A 56 8.49 -9.42 6.87
CA PHE A 56 8.02 -10.03 5.63
C PHE A 56 8.87 -11.22 5.18
N HIS A 57 10.12 -11.34 5.65
CA HIS A 57 10.97 -12.50 5.36
C HIS A 57 10.53 -13.76 6.12
N ALA A 58 9.80 -13.59 7.24
CA ALA A 58 9.31 -14.70 8.05
C ALA A 58 8.03 -15.34 7.47
N ILE A 59 7.41 -14.71 6.47
CA ILE A 59 6.21 -15.20 5.80
C ILE A 59 6.50 -15.44 4.32
N ASN A 60 5.86 -16.45 3.74
CA ASN A 60 5.76 -16.56 2.29
C ASN A 60 4.42 -15.94 1.88
N PRO A 61 4.38 -14.69 1.38
CA PRO A 61 3.16 -14.12 0.83
C PRO A 61 2.90 -14.79 -0.54
N CYS A 62 2.37 -16.02 -0.48
CA CYS A 62 2.12 -16.96 -1.57
C CYS A 62 1.99 -16.35 -2.98
N GLY A 63 3.10 -16.25 -3.72
CA GLY A 63 3.08 -16.18 -5.19
C GLY A 63 4.14 -15.32 -5.88
N PHE A 64 4.78 -14.39 -5.19
CA PHE A 64 5.71 -13.44 -5.82
C PHE A 64 7.13 -13.58 -5.26
N ILE A 65 7.90 -14.53 -5.78
CA ILE A 65 9.33 -14.69 -5.45
C ILE A 65 10.15 -13.54 -6.07
N ASP A 66 9.61 -12.91 -7.13
CA ASP A 66 10.24 -11.88 -7.94
C ASP A 66 9.87 -10.45 -7.55
N LYS A 67 9.05 -10.25 -6.50
CA LYS A 67 8.54 -8.92 -6.12
C LYS A 67 8.76 -8.65 -4.64
N GLY A 68 9.21 -7.44 -4.34
CA GLY A 68 9.53 -7.00 -2.98
C GLY A 68 8.35 -6.38 -2.24
N VAL A 69 8.64 -5.94 -1.02
CA VAL A 69 7.80 -5.03 -0.24
C VAL A 69 8.60 -3.78 0.09
N THR A 70 7.92 -2.66 0.31
CA THR A 70 8.54 -1.40 0.71
C THR A 70 7.68 -0.63 1.71
N SER A 71 8.19 0.48 2.21
CA SER A 71 7.53 1.43 3.11
C SER A 71 7.86 2.86 2.70
N LEU A 72 7.04 3.83 3.10
CA LEU A 72 7.34 5.25 2.87
C LEU A 72 8.70 5.65 3.46
N GLN A 73 9.05 5.12 4.63
CA GLN A 73 10.35 5.37 5.25
C GLN A 73 11.51 4.94 4.35
N GLN A 74 11.42 3.75 3.74
CA GLN A 74 12.46 3.24 2.87
C GLN A 74 12.57 4.07 1.58
N GLU A 75 11.43 4.43 0.97
CA GLU A 75 11.42 5.19 -0.28
C GLU A 75 11.85 6.65 -0.13
N LEU A 76 11.57 7.26 1.03
CA LEU A 76 11.89 8.67 1.32
C LEU A 76 13.17 8.83 2.14
N GLY A 77 13.79 7.74 2.57
CA GLY A 77 15.05 7.74 3.32
C GLY A 77 14.96 8.29 4.75
N ALA A 78 13.75 8.48 5.28
CA ALA A 78 13.53 9.06 6.62
C ALA A 78 12.26 8.52 7.27
N GLN A 79 12.24 8.45 8.60
CA GLN A 79 11.02 8.09 9.34
C GLN A 79 9.92 9.14 9.09
N GLN A 80 8.70 8.65 8.88
CA GLN A 80 7.54 9.49 8.57
C GLN A 80 6.71 9.75 9.83
N ASP A 81 6.14 10.95 9.91
CA ASP A 81 5.17 11.27 10.95
C ASP A 81 3.84 10.53 10.70
N MET A 82 3.41 9.76 11.68
CA MET A 82 2.25 8.88 11.56
C MET A 82 0.92 9.67 11.49
N GLU A 83 0.80 10.76 12.24
CA GLU A 83 -0.43 11.56 12.27
C GLU A 83 -0.66 12.30 10.95
N THR A 84 0.41 12.84 10.37
CA THR A 84 0.38 13.42 9.03
C THR A 84 -0.02 12.37 8.00
N CYS A 85 0.56 11.16 8.05
CA CYS A 85 0.19 10.08 7.12
C CYS A 85 -1.28 9.66 7.25
N LYS A 86 -1.82 9.59 8.47
CA LYS A 86 -3.26 9.34 8.71
C LYS A 86 -4.13 10.45 8.14
N SER A 87 -3.78 11.70 8.41
CA SER A 87 -4.53 12.88 7.93
C SER A 87 -4.59 12.91 6.42
N ASP A 88 -3.47 12.65 5.73
CA ASP A 88 -3.41 12.61 4.28
C ASP A 88 -4.28 11.48 3.72
N LEU A 89 -4.16 10.27 4.29
CA LEU A 89 -4.97 9.13 3.86
C LEU A 89 -6.48 9.42 4.05
N TYR A 90 -6.86 9.99 5.18
CA TYR A 90 -8.24 10.37 5.45
C TYR A 90 -8.78 11.35 4.41
N LYS A 91 -8.03 12.42 4.10
CA LYS A 91 -8.44 13.43 3.11
C LYS A 91 -8.65 12.80 1.73
N GLU A 92 -7.71 11.96 1.30
CA GLU A 92 -7.79 11.30 0.00
C GLU A 92 -8.99 10.34 -0.07
N LEU A 93 -9.23 9.55 0.98
CA LEU A 93 -10.40 8.68 1.04
C LEU A 93 -11.70 9.50 1.08
N ALA A 94 -11.77 10.54 1.90
CA ALA A 94 -12.95 11.41 1.97
C ALA A 94 -13.30 11.98 0.59
N VAL A 95 -12.33 12.52 -0.15
CA VAL A 95 -12.55 13.01 -1.52
C VAL A 95 -13.04 11.90 -2.46
N LEU A 96 -12.46 10.69 -2.37
CA LEU A 96 -12.84 9.57 -3.23
C LEU A 96 -14.25 9.02 -2.94
N PHE A 97 -14.68 9.06 -1.68
CA PHE A 97 -15.98 8.52 -1.25
C PHE A 97 -17.09 9.58 -1.19
N ASP A 98 -16.77 10.87 -1.00
CA ASP A 98 -17.75 11.97 -1.04
C ASP A 98 -18.36 12.16 -2.44
N GLY A 99 -17.70 11.67 -3.49
CA GLY A 99 -18.20 11.69 -4.87
C GLY A 99 -19.05 10.49 -5.28
N LEU A 100 -19.40 9.59 -4.35
CA LEU A 100 -20.27 8.45 -4.61
C LEU A 100 -21.74 8.85 -4.38
N GLU A 101 -22.35 9.46 -5.40
CA GLU A 101 -23.81 9.44 -5.58
C GLU A 101 -24.24 8.21 -6.39
#